data_AF-A0A4R3U642-F1
#
_entry.id   AF-A0A4R3U642-F1
#
_cell.length_a   1.000
_cell.length_b   1.000
_cell.length_c   1.000
_cell.angle_alpha   90.00
_cell.angle_beta   90.00
_cell.angle_gamma   90.00
#
_symmetry.space_group_name_H-M   'P 1'
#
loop_
_entity.id
_entity.type
_entity.pdbx_description
1 polymer ?
#
loop_
_entity_poly.entity_id
_entity_poly.type
_entity_poly.pdbx_seq_one_letter_code
_entity_poly.pdbx_strand_id
1 'polypeptide(L)'
;MATPTPYKDPEAASKGLTESFAPTTDAQKTAIANAAALVPGAAPASPAPSPIKVKRTVDTGADAAESYLSTFTAPKTADQIAEEMRRGSQGAIDAINKTYDDQVAAKGVIGQERLAQDNAISVLSGLTGSTEAGRTRGATIDKNDKEVQAVNNQRLLDLQSLYSQISKDARDEALKQREDATANANDIVARRTAAQGKAVENIKLMAQGGLVDFDSFKNSAANSEVYNHALEAVGGSEEALKGLFAVNRPKDQLVGSPVRVGDHFIQAYQNPLTGKIAYDTVQVPGGLPTEYKNFQKIGDNIVAIPDGWDGDMSKLKTIYAGSSIATTQAASQAAQQKNEALELAKELRSDTAVGKGSAVGASAAKLVPFGQALGWQGDRTAFEAKVASLKSNLTLDNLKLLKGAMSDKDLMFLNSIGSSLDTSMSEKAFNSELDRVIQKLESTGASASGGGNVVTAPDGQEVEIID
;
A
#
# COMPACT_ATOMS: atom_id res chain seq x y z
N MET A 1 -21.48 -5.83 63.94
CA MET A 1 -20.71 -5.58 62.70
C MET A 1 -19.42 -6.36 62.82
N ALA A 2 -19.23 -7.40 62.01
CA ALA A 2 -18.00 -8.20 62.02
C ALA A 2 -16.92 -7.48 61.21
N THR A 3 -15.76 -7.22 61.83
CA THR A 3 -14.59 -6.67 61.16
C THR A 3 -14.06 -7.68 60.13
N PRO A 4 -13.87 -7.31 58.85
CA PRO A 4 -13.30 -8.21 57.86
C PRO A 4 -11.87 -8.56 58.26
N THR A 5 -11.61 -9.85 58.42
CA THR A 5 -10.25 -10.37 58.64
C THR A 5 -9.39 -10.09 57.40
N PRO A 6 -8.16 -9.55 57.55
CA PRO A 6 -7.25 -9.33 56.44
C PRO A 6 -6.91 -10.66 55.75
N TYR A 7 -6.70 -10.62 54.44
CA TYR A 7 -6.21 -11.77 53.67
C TYR A 7 -4.96 -12.35 54.34
N LYS A 8 -5.03 -13.63 54.68
CA LYS A 8 -4.00 -14.34 55.44
C LYS A 8 -2.68 -14.54 54.71
N ASP A 9 -2.67 -14.26 53.40
CA ASP A 9 -1.52 -14.47 52.54
C ASP A 9 -1.58 -13.55 51.30
N PRO A 10 -0.96 -12.35 51.34
CA PRO A 10 -0.89 -11.46 50.20
C PRO A 10 -0.01 -12.01 49.06
N GLU A 11 0.87 -12.99 49.31
CA GLU A 11 1.70 -13.65 48.29
C GLU A 11 0.88 -14.64 47.46
N ALA A 12 -0.07 -15.35 48.07
CA ALA A 12 -0.98 -16.22 47.32
C ALA A 12 -1.90 -15.43 46.36
N ALA A 13 -2.29 -14.21 46.75
CA ALA A 13 -3.10 -13.32 45.91
C ALA A 13 -2.31 -12.71 44.75
N SER A 14 -1.02 -12.37 44.95
CA SER A 14 -0.16 -11.84 43.89
C SER A 14 0.28 -12.90 42.89
N LYS A 15 0.45 -14.16 43.33
CA LYS A 15 0.82 -15.29 42.47
C LYS A 15 -0.30 -15.66 41.46
N GLY A 16 -1.55 -15.59 41.90
CA GLY A 16 -2.72 -15.76 41.00
C GLY A 16 -2.85 -14.64 39.97
N LEU A 17 -2.49 -13.40 40.34
CA LEU A 17 -2.46 -12.27 39.40
C LEU A 17 -1.38 -12.45 38.33
N THR A 18 -0.18 -12.91 38.68
CA THR A 18 0.89 -13.15 37.68
C THR A 18 0.59 -14.26 36.68
N GLU A 19 -0.19 -15.28 37.06
CA GLU A 19 -0.63 -16.33 36.13
C GLU A 19 -1.78 -15.87 35.23
N SER A 20 -2.66 -14.97 35.69
CA SER A 20 -3.73 -14.39 34.86
C SER A 20 -3.25 -13.41 33.77
N PHE A 21 -2.00 -12.93 33.86
CA PHE A 21 -1.37 -12.07 32.85
C PHE A 21 -0.40 -12.81 31.91
N ALA A 22 -0.26 -14.12 32.04
CA ALA A 22 0.52 -14.90 31.08
C ALA A 22 -0.23 -14.97 29.74
N PRO A 23 0.43 -14.82 28.58
CA PRO A 23 -0.21 -14.96 27.27
C PRO A 23 -0.92 -16.31 27.19
N THR A 24 -2.25 -16.27 27.06
CA THR A 24 -3.13 -17.44 27.21
C THR A 24 -3.22 -18.27 25.94
N THR A 25 -2.77 -17.71 24.81
CA THR A 25 -2.78 -18.39 23.51
C THR A 25 -1.38 -18.52 22.95
N ASP A 26 -1.12 -19.61 22.24
CA ASP A 26 0.16 -19.80 21.54
C ASP A 26 0.39 -18.71 20.48
N ALA A 27 -0.68 -18.18 19.88
CA ALA A 27 -0.61 -17.02 18.99
C ALA A 27 -0.04 -15.77 19.69
N GLN A 28 -0.47 -15.47 20.93
CA GLN A 28 0.08 -14.37 21.71
C GLN A 28 1.54 -14.62 22.11
N LYS A 29 1.90 -15.86 22.48
CA LYS A 29 3.29 -16.22 22.78
C LYS A 29 4.19 -16.02 21.56
N THR A 30 3.75 -16.45 20.38
CA THR A 30 4.48 -16.28 19.12
C THR A 30 4.57 -14.81 18.72
N ALA A 31 3.50 -14.02 18.88
CA ALA A 31 3.51 -12.59 18.60
C ALA A 31 4.48 -11.83 19.52
N ILE A 32 4.50 -12.13 20.83
CA ILE A 32 5.43 -11.54 21.79
C ILE A 32 6.88 -11.94 21.48
N ALA A 33 7.12 -13.21 21.13
CA ALA A 33 8.45 -13.68 20.74
C ALA A 33 8.95 -13.01 19.45
N ASN A 34 8.08 -12.83 18.46
CA ASN A 34 8.41 -12.14 17.20
C ASN A 34 8.63 -10.63 17.41
N ALA A 35 7.85 -9.99 18.30
CA ALA A 35 8.04 -8.59 18.66
C ALA A 35 9.34 -8.37 19.44
N ALA A 36 9.71 -9.29 20.34
CA ALA A 36 10.98 -9.25 21.07
C ALA A 36 12.20 -9.41 20.14
N ALA A 37 12.07 -10.17 19.05
CA ALA A 37 13.10 -10.29 18.02
C ALA A 37 13.29 -9.02 17.16
N LEU A 38 12.34 -8.08 17.21
CA LEU A 38 12.38 -6.80 16.48
C LEU A 38 12.90 -5.63 17.34
N VAL A 39 13.21 -5.85 18.63
CA VAL A 39 13.75 -4.81 19.51
C VAL A 39 15.25 -4.56 19.20
N PRO A 40 15.69 -3.30 18.95
CA PRO A 40 17.07 -3.00 18.54
C PRO A 40 18.09 -3.33 19.65
N GLY A 41 19.12 -4.11 19.30
CA GLY A 41 20.26 -4.43 20.18
C GLY A 41 20.85 -5.83 19.96
N ALA A 42 20.13 -6.74 19.30
CA ALA A 42 20.71 -8.01 18.86
C ALA A 42 21.71 -7.73 17.72
N ALA A 43 23.00 -7.95 18.00
CA ALA A 43 24.06 -7.81 17.01
C ALA A 43 23.73 -8.66 15.76
N PRO A 44 23.76 -8.10 14.54
CA PRO A 44 23.45 -8.84 13.33
C PRO A 44 24.45 -10.00 13.16
N ALA A 45 23.94 -11.22 13.05
CA ALA A 45 24.75 -12.45 12.93
C ALA A 45 25.36 -12.66 11.53
N SER A 46 25.55 -11.61 10.73
CA SER A 46 26.32 -11.72 9.49
C SER A 46 26.98 -10.39 9.10
N PRO A 47 28.28 -10.41 8.76
CA PRO A 47 28.97 -9.23 8.25
C PRO A 47 28.32 -8.79 6.93
N ALA A 48 28.00 -7.49 6.85
CA ALA A 48 27.47 -6.89 5.64
C ALA A 48 28.41 -7.15 4.45
N PRO A 49 27.90 -7.54 3.27
CA PRO A 49 28.73 -7.77 2.09
C PRO A 49 29.47 -6.47 1.71
N SER A 50 30.78 -6.59 1.52
CA SER A 50 31.64 -5.48 1.11
C SER A 50 31.12 -4.82 -0.18
N PRO A 51 31.13 -3.47 -0.28
CA PRO A 51 30.62 -2.76 -1.44
C PRO A 51 31.42 -3.14 -2.70
N ILE A 52 30.69 -3.57 -3.74
CA ILE A 52 31.25 -3.86 -5.07
C ILE A 52 31.75 -2.54 -5.67
N LYS A 53 33.08 -2.42 -5.85
CA LYS A 53 33.69 -1.28 -6.55
C LYS A 53 33.43 -1.40 -8.05
N VAL A 54 32.40 -0.72 -8.54
CA VAL A 54 32.17 -0.57 -9.98
C VAL A 54 33.19 0.45 -10.53
N LYS A 55 34.17 -0.02 -11.30
CA LYS A 55 35.07 0.86 -12.05
C LYS A 55 34.31 1.47 -13.23
N ARG A 56 33.98 2.76 -13.16
CA ARG A 56 33.51 3.54 -14.31
C ARG A 56 34.68 4.34 -14.87
N THR A 57 34.96 4.19 -16.17
CA THR A 57 35.84 5.09 -16.92
C THR A 57 35.05 6.36 -17.21
N VAL A 58 35.40 7.46 -16.55
CA VAL A 58 34.79 8.78 -16.77
C VAL A 58 35.58 9.48 -17.86
N ASP A 59 34.90 9.97 -18.88
CA ASP A 59 35.47 10.84 -19.90
C ASP A 59 35.82 12.20 -19.25
N THR A 60 37.10 12.53 -19.16
CA THR A 60 37.65 13.63 -18.35
C THR A 60 37.51 15.01 -18.99
N GLY A 61 36.69 15.15 -20.03
CA GLY A 61 36.63 16.35 -20.87
C GLY A 61 35.49 17.34 -20.63
N ALA A 62 34.54 17.10 -19.71
CA ALA A 62 33.37 17.96 -19.54
C ALA A 62 33.18 18.41 -18.09
N ASP A 63 33.11 19.74 -17.86
CA ASP A 63 32.71 20.39 -16.59
C ASP A 63 31.41 19.81 -16.00
N ALA A 64 30.54 19.24 -16.85
CA ALA A 64 29.32 18.56 -16.43
C ALA A 64 29.58 17.30 -15.58
N ALA A 65 30.70 16.59 -15.81
CA ALA A 65 31.05 15.39 -15.05
C ALA A 65 31.47 15.73 -13.61
N GLU A 66 32.18 16.85 -13.41
CA GLU A 66 32.60 17.30 -12.08
C GLU A 66 31.42 17.85 -11.26
N SER A 67 30.48 18.55 -11.91
CA SER A 67 29.22 18.97 -11.29
C SER A 67 28.31 17.79 -10.92
N TYR A 68 28.27 16.74 -11.75
CA TYR A 68 27.50 15.53 -11.45
C TYR A 68 28.16 14.66 -10.36
N LEU A 69 29.48 14.54 -10.36
CA LEU A 69 30.23 13.79 -9.34
C LEU A 69 30.19 14.46 -7.96
N SER A 70 30.16 15.79 -7.90
CA SER A 70 30.07 16.54 -6.65
C SER A 70 28.67 16.53 -6.02
N THR A 71 27.62 16.23 -6.81
CA THR A 71 26.24 16.09 -6.33
C THR A 71 25.83 14.63 -6.10
N PHE A 72 26.64 13.66 -6.54
CA PHE A 72 26.38 12.24 -6.34
C PHE A 72 26.46 11.87 -4.85
N THR A 73 25.30 11.60 -4.24
CA THR A 73 25.22 11.06 -2.89
C THR A 73 25.24 9.54 -2.97
N ALA A 74 26.14 8.88 -2.24
CA ALA A 74 26.20 7.42 -2.23
C ALA A 74 24.85 6.83 -1.76
N PRO A 75 24.33 5.77 -2.41
CA PRO A 75 23.06 5.17 -2.02
C PRO A 75 23.13 4.69 -0.56
N LYS A 76 22.11 5.05 0.23
CA LYS A 76 22.00 4.63 1.63
C LYS A 76 21.71 3.13 1.69
N THR A 77 22.12 2.48 2.78
CA THR A 77 21.76 1.07 2.99
C THR A 77 20.28 0.94 3.37
N ALA A 78 19.69 -0.24 3.13
CA ALA A 78 18.29 -0.50 3.52
C ALA A 78 18.03 -0.24 5.01
N ASP A 79 19.00 -0.55 5.88
CA ASP A 79 18.88 -0.31 7.32
C ASP A 79 18.89 1.19 7.66
N GLN A 80 19.71 1.99 6.97
CA GLN A 80 19.75 3.44 7.15
C GLN A 80 18.44 4.10 6.71
N ILE A 81 17.90 3.66 5.58
CA ILE A 81 16.60 4.13 5.07
C ILE A 81 15.48 3.69 6.00
N ALA A 82 15.52 2.44 6.50
CA ALA A 82 14.52 1.94 7.44
C ALA A 82 14.52 2.72 8.75
N GLU A 83 15.69 3.11 9.28
CA GLU A 83 15.80 3.96 10.46
C GLU A 83 15.23 5.35 10.21
N GLU A 84 15.55 5.97 9.08
CA GLU A 84 15.03 7.27 8.68
C GLU A 84 13.51 7.25 8.50
N MET A 85 12.98 6.25 7.79
CA MET A 85 11.54 6.05 7.63
C MET A 85 10.85 5.78 8.96
N ARG A 86 11.49 5.06 9.88
CA ARG A 86 10.94 4.84 11.22
C ARG A 86 10.86 6.14 12.01
N ARG A 87 11.88 6.99 11.93
CA ARG A 87 11.87 8.33 12.56
C ARG A 87 10.77 9.20 11.97
N GLY A 88 10.64 9.24 10.64
CA GLY A 88 9.55 9.98 9.99
C GLY A 88 8.15 9.42 10.28
N SER A 89 8.07 8.12 10.63
CA SER A 89 6.83 7.46 11.03
C SER A 89 6.53 7.58 12.54
N GLN A 90 7.38 8.24 13.34
CA GLN A 90 7.15 8.37 14.78
C GLN A 90 5.79 9.02 15.08
N GLY A 91 5.35 9.97 14.27
CA GLY A 91 4.02 10.57 14.44
C GLY A 91 2.86 9.65 14.16
N ALA A 92 2.98 8.76 13.18
CA ALA A 92 1.98 7.73 12.94
C ALA A 92 1.93 6.75 14.13
N ILE A 93 3.09 6.34 14.66
CA ILE A 93 3.19 5.49 15.86
C ILE A 93 2.53 6.17 17.06
N ASP A 94 2.84 7.44 17.30
CA ASP A 94 2.28 8.21 18.41
C ASP A 94 0.76 8.40 18.26
N ALA A 95 0.27 8.65 17.05
CA ALA A 95 -1.16 8.77 16.76
C ALA A 95 -1.92 7.45 16.97
N ILE A 96 -1.35 6.32 16.52
CA ILE A 96 -1.90 4.98 16.78
C ILE A 96 -1.95 4.74 18.29
N ASN A 97 -0.83 4.95 18.98
CA ASN A 97 -0.74 4.77 20.43
C ASN A 97 -1.79 5.59 21.18
N LYS A 98 -1.89 6.89 20.85
CA LYS A 98 -2.87 7.79 21.47
C LYS A 98 -4.31 7.33 21.25
N THR A 99 -4.65 6.94 20.02
CA THR A 99 -6.01 6.46 19.69
C THR A 99 -6.37 5.24 20.55
N TYR A 100 -5.44 4.29 20.69
CA TYR A 100 -5.67 3.10 21.51
C TYR A 100 -5.65 3.39 23.02
N ASP A 101 -4.84 4.33 23.48
CA ASP A 101 -4.86 4.80 24.88
C ASP A 101 -6.22 5.44 25.22
N ASP A 102 -6.77 6.26 24.31
CA ASP A 102 -8.11 6.85 24.45
C ASP A 102 -9.21 5.77 24.47
N GLN A 103 -9.10 4.74 23.63
CA GLN A 103 -10.03 3.60 23.65
C GLN A 103 -9.95 2.79 24.95
N VAL A 104 -8.75 2.51 25.44
CA VAL A 104 -8.54 1.81 26.72
C VAL A 104 -9.13 2.62 27.86
N ALA A 105 -8.92 3.94 27.89
CA ALA A 105 -9.50 4.83 28.88
C ALA A 105 -11.04 4.80 28.82
N ALA A 106 -11.63 4.88 27.63
CA ALA A 106 -13.08 4.78 27.45
C ALA A 106 -13.65 3.43 27.92
N LYS A 107 -12.97 2.32 27.62
CA LYS A 107 -13.35 0.98 28.12
C LYS A 107 -13.23 0.87 29.63
N GLY A 108 -12.24 1.53 30.23
CA GLY A 108 -12.08 1.63 31.68
C GLY A 108 -13.29 2.27 32.36
N VAL A 109 -13.79 3.39 31.82
CA VAL A 109 -14.99 4.07 32.34
C VAL A 109 -16.22 3.17 32.24
N ILE A 110 -16.47 2.56 31.08
CA ILE A 110 -17.60 1.63 30.87
C ILE A 110 -17.49 0.43 31.83
N GLY A 111 -16.28 -0.09 32.05
CA GLY A 111 -16.04 -1.18 32.97
C GLY A 111 -16.36 -0.83 34.43
N GLN A 112 -15.98 0.38 34.86
CA GLN A 112 -16.32 0.89 36.20
C GLN A 112 -17.83 1.07 36.37
N GLU A 113 -18.54 1.56 35.35
CA GLU A 113 -20.00 1.68 35.36
C GLU A 113 -20.68 0.32 35.54
N ARG A 114 -20.24 -0.71 34.81
CA ARG A 114 -20.77 -2.08 34.97
C ARG A 114 -20.52 -2.62 36.38
N LEU A 115 -19.33 -2.42 36.92
CA LEU A 115 -19.03 -2.83 38.30
C LEU A 115 -19.89 -2.09 39.33
N ALA A 116 -20.13 -0.79 39.13
CA ALA A 116 -21.02 -0.02 39.98
C ALA A 116 -22.47 -0.53 39.90
N GLN A 117 -22.95 -0.87 38.70
CA GLN A 117 -24.27 -1.47 38.48
C GLN A 117 -24.39 -2.84 39.17
N ASP A 118 -23.41 -3.73 39.01
CA ASP A 118 -23.42 -5.05 39.65
C ASP A 118 -23.35 -4.95 41.18
N ASN A 119 -22.57 -4.00 41.70
CA ASN A 119 -22.55 -3.71 43.14
C ASN A 119 -23.91 -3.19 43.62
N ALA A 120 -24.55 -2.28 42.88
CA ALA A 120 -25.87 -1.76 43.22
C ALA A 120 -26.94 -2.87 43.22
N ILE A 121 -26.91 -3.75 42.21
CA ILE A 121 -27.81 -4.91 42.12
C ILE A 121 -27.55 -5.88 43.29
N SER A 122 -26.30 -6.13 43.64
CA SER A 122 -25.92 -6.99 44.77
C SER A 122 -26.38 -6.40 46.12
N VAL A 123 -26.33 -5.08 46.27
CA VAL A 123 -26.85 -4.38 47.46
C VAL A 123 -28.37 -4.45 47.50
N LEU A 124 -29.05 -4.14 46.38
CA LEU A 124 -30.50 -4.15 46.29
C LEU A 124 -31.11 -5.55 46.53
N SER A 125 -30.44 -6.59 46.05
CA SER A 125 -30.85 -7.99 46.22
C SER A 125 -30.50 -8.57 47.60
N GLY A 126 -29.80 -7.83 48.46
CA GLY A 126 -29.34 -8.33 49.76
C GLY A 126 -28.25 -9.42 49.64
N LEU A 127 -27.67 -9.60 48.45
CA LEU A 127 -26.63 -10.60 48.17
C LEU A 127 -25.21 -10.09 48.48
N THR A 128 -25.08 -8.85 48.97
CA THR A 128 -23.78 -8.25 49.30
C THR A 128 -23.09 -9.06 50.40
N GLY A 129 -21.96 -9.70 50.05
CA GLY A 129 -21.23 -10.62 50.93
C GLY A 129 -21.47 -12.11 50.66
N SER A 130 -22.39 -12.45 49.74
CA SER A 130 -22.54 -13.83 49.26
C SER A 130 -21.43 -14.21 48.29
N THR A 131 -21.15 -15.51 48.20
CA THR A 131 -20.24 -16.09 47.19
C THR A 131 -20.72 -15.78 45.76
N GLU A 132 -22.03 -15.69 45.54
CA GLU A 132 -22.61 -15.41 44.23
C GLU A 132 -22.39 -13.96 43.77
N ALA A 133 -22.47 -12.99 44.69
CA ALA A 133 -22.10 -11.60 44.40
C ALA A 133 -20.60 -11.50 44.05
N GLY A 134 -19.74 -12.24 44.76
CA GLY A 134 -18.31 -12.34 44.43
C GLY A 134 -18.06 -12.91 43.03
N ARG A 135 -18.78 -13.98 42.66
CA ARG A 135 -18.67 -14.62 41.34
C ARG A 135 -19.10 -13.70 40.21
N THR A 136 -20.23 -13.00 40.38
CA THR A 136 -20.76 -12.06 39.38
C THR A 136 -19.82 -10.89 39.18
N ARG A 137 -19.34 -10.28 40.27
CA ARG A 137 -18.33 -9.22 40.21
C ARG A 137 -17.04 -9.68 39.54
N GLY A 138 -16.55 -10.88 39.87
CA GLY A 138 -15.37 -11.48 39.24
C GLY A 138 -15.55 -11.63 37.73
N ALA A 139 -16.69 -12.19 37.29
CA ALA A 139 -16.98 -12.33 35.87
C ALA A 139 -17.03 -10.99 35.12
N THR A 140 -17.51 -9.92 35.76
CA THR A 140 -17.51 -8.58 35.17
C THR A 140 -16.11 -7.97 35.09
N ILE A 141 -15.25 -8.18 36.11
CA ILE A 141 -13.83 -7.80 36.05
C ILE A 141 -13.15 -8.54 34.90
N ASP A 142 -13.28 -9.87 34.84
CA ASP A 142 -12.69 -10.70 33.78
C ASP A 142 -13.15 -10.25 32.38
N LYS A 143 -14.43 -9.88 32.24
CA LYS A 143 -14.97 -9.35 30.98
C LYS A 143 -14.35 -8.00 30.62
N ASN A 144 -14.24 -7.09 31.59
CA ASN A 144 -13.64 -5.78 31.36
C ASN A 144 -12.15 -5.91 30.98
N ASP A 145 -11.42 -6.79 31.66
CA ASP A 145 -10.01 -7.08 31.36
C ASP A 145 -9.83 -7.68 29.96
N LYS A 146 -10.71 -8.60 29.56
CA LYS A 146 -10.72 -9.16 28.19
C LYS A 146 -10.99 -8.09 27.13
N GLU A 147 -11.91 -7.15 27.39
CA GLU A 147 -12.18 -6.05 26.46
C GLU A 147 -10.97 -5.12 26.31
N VAL A 148 -10.29 -4.77 27.42
CA VAL A 148 -9.05 -3.97 27.38
C VAL A 148 -7.91 -4.72 26.68
N GLN A 149 -7.76 -6.01 26.96
CA GLN A 149 -6.76 -6.85 26.28
C GLN A 149 -7.02 -6.94 24.78
N ALA A 150 -8.28 -7.02 24.34
CA ALA A 150 -8.62 -7.03 22.92
C ALA A 150 -8.18 -5.74 22.21
N VAL A 151 -8.40 -4.58 22.85
CA VAL A 151 -7.95 -3.28 22.34
C VAL A 151 -6.41 -3.22 22.24
N ASN A 152 -5.70 -3.70 23.27
CA ASN A 152 -4.23 -3.75 23.25
C ASN A 152 -3.68 -4.75 22.21
N ASN A 153 -4.34 -5.88 21.99
CA ASN A 153 -3.94 -6.82 20.94
C ASN A 153 -4.11 -6.18 19.54
N GLN A 154 -5.19 -5.44 19.31
CA GLN A 154 -5.38 -4.71 18.07
C GLN A 154 -4.30 -3.64 17.86
N ARG A 155 -3.97 -2.88 18.91
CA ARG A 155 -2.84 -1.92 18.88
C ARG A 155 -1.54 -2.58 18.41
N LEU A 156 -1.20 -3.76 18.93
CA LEU A 156 0.01 -4.48 18.54
C LEU A 156 -0.03 -4.92 17.08
N LEU A 157 -1.17 -5.39 16.57
CA LEU A 157 -1.33 -5.77 15.17
C LEU A 157 -1.16 -4.58 14.22
N ASP A 158 -1.76 -3.44 14.55
CA ASP A 158 -1.66 -2.22 13.74
C ASP A 158 -0.22 -1.69 13.71
N LEU A 159 0.46 -1.68 14.87
CA LEU A 159 1.89 -1.30 14.95
C LEU A 159 2.78 -2.28 14.17
N GLN A 160 2.52 -3.58 14.26
CA GLN A 160 3.27 -4.59 13.50
C GLN A 160 3.06 -4.43 11.99
N SER A 161 1.84 -4.12 11.55
CA SER A 161 1.53 -3.82 10.16
C SER A 161 2.31 -2.59 9.67
N LEU A 162 2.33 -1.52 10.46
CA LEU A 162 3.09 -0.31 10.16
C LEU A 162 4.60 -0.61 10.04
N TYR A 163 5.19 -1.34 10.98
CA TYR A 163 6.61 -1.71 10.92
C TYR A 163 6.94 -2.61 9.73
N SER A 164 6.06 -3.54 9.38
CA SER A 164 6.21 -4.39 8.20
C SER A 164 6.22 -3.56 6.92
N GLN A 165 5.33 -2.59 6.83
CA GLN A 165 5.26 -1.65 5.70
C GLN A 165 6.52 -0.78 5.62
N ILE A 166 6.99 -0.19 6.73
CA ILE A 166 8.24 0.58 6.77
C ILE A 166 9.43 -0.25 6.30
N SER A 167 9.54 -1.51 6.75
CA SER A 167 10.63 -2.41 6.33
C SER A 167 10.56 -2.77 4.83
N LYS A 168 9.36 -2.90 4.28
CA LYS A 168 9.16 -3.14 2.85
C LYS A 168 9.54 -1.91 2.04
N ASP A 169 8.99 -0.75 2.41
CA ASP A 169 9.23 0.51 1.71
C ASP A 169 10.71 0.90 1.75
N ALA A 170 11.41 0.66 2.86
CA ALA A 170 12.84 0.91 2.98
C ALA A 170 13.69 0.01 2.08
N ARG A 171 13.29 -1.26 1.87
CA ARG A 171 13.95 -2.16 0.93
C ARG A 171 13.70 -1.73 -0.51
N ASP A 172 12.47 -1.37 -0.83
CA ASP A 172 12.09 -0.88 -2.15
C ASP A 172 12.86 0.41 -2.49
N GLU A 173 12.96 1.34 -1.54
CA GLU A 173 13.72 2.59 -1.71
C GLU A 173 15.23 2.35 -1.80
N ALA A 174 15.78 1.40 -1.05
CA ALA A 174 17.19 1.02 -1.19
C ALA A 174 17.50 0.43 -2.58
N LEU A 175 16.61 -0.43 -3.09
CA LEU A 175 16.72 -0.97 -4.44
C LEU A 175 16.61 0.16 -5.47
N LYS A 176 15.65 1.07 -5.27
CA LYS A 176 15.46 2.24 -6.13
C LYS A 176 16.68 3.14 -6.16
N GLN A 177 17.30 3.46 -5.03
CA GLN A 177 18.52 4.26 -4.99
C GLN A 177 19.69 3.57 -5.70
N ARG A 178 19.78 2.24 -5.63
CA ARG A 178 20.77 1.47 -6.39
C ARG A 178 20.49 1.52 -7.89
N GLU A 179 19.23 1.38 -8.30
CA GLU A 179 18.83 1.48 -9.69
C GLU A 179 19.01 2.91 -10.24
N ASP A 180 18.62 3.95 -9.51
CA ASP A 180 18.80 5.36 -9.86
C ASP A 180 20.28 5.71 -10.00
N ALA A 181 21.16 5.14 -9.17
CA ALA A 181 22.60 5.28 -9.34
C ALA A 181 23.13 4.68 -10.66
N THR A 182 22.34 3.83 -11.33
CA THR A 182 22.68 3.16 -12.59
C THR A 182 21.82 3.56 -13.79
N ALA A 183 20.67 4.20 -13.56
CA ALA A 183 19.65 4.44 -14.57
C ALA A 183 19.78 5.81 -15.24
N ASN A 184 19.14 5.94 -16.40
CA ASN A 184 19.15 7.16 -17.20
C ASN A 184 18.15 8.20 -16.65
N ALA A 185 18.37 9.49 -16.89
CA ALA A 185 17.61 10.58 -16.25
C ALA A 185 16.08 10.48 -16.42
N ASN A 186 15.60 9.94 -17.54
CA ASN A 186 14.17 9.77 -17.81
C ASN A 186 13.51 8.70 -16.92
N ASP A 187 14.22 7.64 -16.55
CA ASP A 187 13.70 6.60 -15.65
C ASP A 187 13.53 7.14 -14.22
N ILE A 188 14.44 8.03 -13.79
CA ILE A 188 14.39 8.68 -12.48
C ILE A 188 13.12 9.54 -12.37
N VAL A 189 12.78 10.30 -13.42
CA VAL A 189 11.56 11.12 -13.45
C VAL A 189 10.32 10.22 -13.37
N ALA A 190 10.22 9.19 -14.19
CA ALA A 190 9.09 8.26 -14.17
C ALA A 190 8.91 7.59 -12.80
N ARG A 191 10.00 7.17 -12.17
CA ARG A 191 10.00 6.58 -10.83
C ARG A 191 9.65 7.57 -9.71
N ARG A 192 10.05 8.84 -9.82
CA ARG A 192 9.63 9.89 -8.87
C ARG A 192 8.13 10.15 -8.97
N THR A 193 7.60 10.24 -10.19
CA THR A 193 6.15 10.37 -10.41
C THR A 193 5.37 9.18 -9.83
N ALA A 194 5.90 7.95 -9.99
CA ALA A 194 5.29 6.77 -9.39
C ALA A 194 5.28 6.81 -7.85
N ALA A 195 6.39 7.24 -7.23
CA ALA A 195 6.48 7.38 -5.78
C ALA A 195 5.55 8.47 -5.22
N GLN A 196 5.45 9.61 -5.90
CA GLN A 196 4.46 10.65 -5.57
C GLN A 196 3.04 10.09 -5.63
N GLY A 197 2.73 9.27 -6.63
CA GLY A 197 1.43 8.60 -6.73
C GLY A 197 1.11 7.69 -5.54
N LYS A 198 2.07 6.88 -5.09
CA LYS A 198 1.90 6.03 -3.89
C LYS A 198 1.69 6.87 -2.63
N ALA A 199 2.41 7.99 -2.50
CA ALA A 199 2.24 8.90 -1.37
C ALA A 199 0.81 9.48 -1.35
N VAL A 200 0.30 9.94 -2.51
CA VAL A 200 -1.08 10.40 -2.67
C VAL A 200 -2.09 9.30 -2.33
N GLU A 201 -1.83 8.05 -2.71
CA GLU A 201 -2.69 6.91 -2.38
C GLU A 201 -2.71 6.62 -0.87
N ASN A 202 -1.56 6.64 -0.21
CA ASN A 202 -1.49 6.47 1.24
C ASN A 202 -2.26 7.59 1.97
N ILE A 203 -2.16 8.83 1.50
CA ILE A 203 -2.92 9.96 2.06
C ILE A 203 -4.43 9.76 1.80
N LYS A 204 -4.81 9.27 0.61
CA LYS A 204 -6.20 8.91 0.29
C LYS A 204 -6.72 7.85 1.26
N LEU A 205 -5.94 6.81 1.56
CA LEU A 205 -6.32 5.78 2.54
C LEU A 205 -6.45 6.37 3.96
N MET A 206 -5.55 7.26 4.38
CA MET A 206 -5.67 7.95 5.67
C MET A 206 -6.94 8.80 5.75
N ALA A 207 -7.27 9.53 4.67
CA ALA A 207 -8.49 10.32 4.58
C ALA A 207 -9.75 9.44 4.57
N GLN A 208 -9.71 8.29 3.89
CA GLN A 208 -10.79 7.29 3.88
C GLN A 208 -10.97 6.60 5.23
N GLY A 209 -9.92 6.46 6.04
CA GLY A 209 -10.07 5.97 7.41
C GLY A 209 -10.93 6.92 8.26
N GLY A 210 -11.02 8.20 7.90
CA GLY A 210 -11.78 9.22 8.61
C GLY A 210 -11.23 9.59 9.99
N LEU A 211 -10.31 8.78 10.55
CA LEU A 211 -9.73 8.97 11.87
C LEU A 211 -8.89 10.24 12.01
N VAL A 212 -8.38 10.77 10.89
CA VAL A 212 -7.50 11.94 10.89
C VAL A 212 -8.19 13.07 10.14
N ASP A 213 -8.54 14.12 10.87
CA ASP A 213 -8.99 15.37 10.26
C ASP A 213 -7.81 16.17 9.67
N PHE A 214 -8.03 16.92 8.60
CA PHE A 214 -6.97 17.68 7.93
C PHE A 214 -6.26 18.66 8.86
N ASP A 215 -7.00 19.39 9.71
CA ASP A 215 -6.38 20.33 10.64
C ASP A 215 -5.60 19.60 11.73
N SER A 216 -6.07 18.42 12.15
CA SER A 216 -5.34 17.56 13.09
C SER A 216 -4.09 16.97 12.45
N PHE A 217 -4.14 16.61 11.17
CA PHE A 217 -3.01 16.14 10.39
C PHE A 217 -1.93 17.22 10.25
N LYS A 218 -2.34 18.44 9.86
CA LYS A 218 -1.46 19.60 9.68
C LYS A 218 -0.81 20.07 10.99
N ASN A 219 -1.59 20.18 12.07
CA ASN A 219 -1.12 20.78 13.33
C ASN A 219 -0.44 19.78 14.27
N SER A 220 -0.43 18.49 13.92
CA SER A 220 0.30 17.48 14.69
C SER A 220 1.80 17.63 14.45
N ALA A 221 2.55 18.01 15.49
CA ALA A 221 4.03 18.05 15.44
C ALA A 221 4.63 16.70 15.04
N ALA A 222 3.93 15.61 15.37
CA ALA A 222 4.32 14.26 15.03
C ALA A 222 4.21 14.00 13.51
N ASN A 223 3.29 14.68 12.81
CA ASN A 223 3.02 14.48 11.40
C ASN A 223 3.68 15.54 10.49
N SER A 224 4.52 16.45 11.02
CA SER A 224 5.03 17.56 10.21
C SER A 224 5.83 17.12 8.98
N GLU A 225 6.62 16.04 9.11
CA GLU A 225 7.36 15.47 7.96
C GLU A 225 6.43 14.81 6.95
N VAL A 226 5.45 14.03 7.43
CA VAL A 226 4.44 13.39 6.58
C VAL A 226 3.59 14.43 5.86
N TYR A 227 3.24 15.53 6.54
CA TYR A 227 2.52 16.66 5.97
C TYR A 227 3.32 17.35 4.87
N ASN A 228 4.61 17.63 5.08
CA ASN A 228 5.47 18.22 4.06
C ASN A 228 5.62 17.30 2.84
N HIS A 229 5.85 16.01 3.07
CA HIS A 229 5.91 15.02 2.00
C HIS A 229 4.58 14.89 1.24
N ALA A 230 3.46 14.96 1.96
CA ALA A 230 2.13 14.97 1.38
C ALA A 230 1.88 16.21 0.51
N LEU A 231 2.31 17.38 0.99
CA LEU A 231 2.29 18.64 0.26
C LEU A 231 3.09 18.51 -1.04
N GLU A 232 4.33 18.06 -0.97
CA GLU A 232 5.17 17.83 -2.16
C GLU A 232 4.54 16.84 -3.14
N ALA A 233 3.94 15.76 -2.64
CA ALA A 233 3.29 14.74 -3.45
C ALA A 233 2.06 15.26 -4.21
N VAL A 234 1.33 16.24 -3.66
CA VAL A 234 0.21 16.90 -4.34
C VAL A 234 0.63 18.15 -5.13
N GLY A 235 1.93 18.39 -5.33
CA GLY A 235 2.44 19.52 -6.11
C GLY A 235 2.66 20.81 -5.31
N GLY A 236 2.77 20.71 -3.99
CA GLY A 236 3.11 21.82 -3.09
C GLY A 236 1.93 22.74 -2.73
N SER A 237 0.71 22.41 -3.12
CA SER A 237 -0.49 23.17 -2.75
C SER A 237 -1.19 22.54 -1.55
N GLU A 238 -1.36 23.34 -0.49
CA GLU A 238 -2.11 22.94 0.69
C GLU A 238 -3.59 22.70 0.34
N GLU A 239 -4.14 23.51 -0.58
CA GLU A 239 -5.51 23.40 -1.05
C GLU A 239 -5.75 22.09 -1.81
N ALA A 240 -4.76 21.63 -2.58
CA ALA A 240 -4.83 20.33 -3.25
C ALA A 240 -4.85 19.19 -2.24
N LEU A 241 -4.06 19.28 -1.16
CA LEU A 241 -4.03 18.29 -0.09
C LEU A 241 -5.34 18.30 0.70
N LYS A 242 -5.86 19.48 1.05
CA LYS A 242 -7.15 19.64 1.72
C LYS A 242 -8.30 19.11 0.86
N GLY A 243 -8.27 19.37 -0.44
CA GLY A 243 -9.18 18.80 -1.42
C GLY A 243 -9.13 17.27 -1.42
N LEU A 244 -7.94 16.67 -1.39
CA LEU A 244 -7.75 15.22 -1.29
C LEU A 244 -8.44 14.64 -0.05
N PHE A 245 -8.28 15.28 1.12
CA PHE A 245 -8.97 14.86 2.35
C PHE A 245 -10.49 14.99 2.25
N ALA A 246 -10.97 16.13 1.78
CA ALA A 246 -12.41 16.40 1.66
C ALA A 246 -13.10 15.41 0.70
N VAL A 247 -12.47 15.08 -0.42
CA VAL A 247 -13.04 14.16 -1.43
C VAL A 247 -13.07 12.73 -0.91
N ASN A 248 -12.05 12.31 -0.15
CA ASN A 248 -11.87 10.92 0.26
C ASN A 248 -12.49 10.57 1.61
N ARG A 249 -13.13 11.54 2.28
CA ARG A 249 -13.79 11.33 3.56
C ARG A 249 -14.96 10.31 3.44
N PRO A 250 -15.18 9.45 4.45
CA PRO A 250 -16.31 8.51 4.49
C PRO A 250 -17.67 9.21 4.36
N LYS A 251 -18.60 8.58 3.64
CA LYS A 251 -19.92 9.16 3.36
C LYS A 251 -20.77 9.36 4.63
N ASP A 252 -20.60 8.50 5.62
CA ASP A 252 -21.23 8.58 6.94
C ASP A 252 -20.75 9.77 7.78
N GLN A 253 -19.58 10.32 7.47
CA GLN A 253 -19.08 11.53 8.12
C GLN A 253 -19.53 12.82 7.43
N LEU A 254 -20.05 12.76 6.20
CA LEU A 254 -20.50 13.95 5.47
C LEU A 254 -21.88 14.39 5.95
N VAL A 255 -21.99 15.65 6.35
CA VAL A 255 -23.25 16.24 6.82
C VAL A 255 -23.81 17.14 5.72
N GLY A 256 -24.81 16.64 4.99
CA GLY A 256 -25.44 17.38 3.90
C GLY A 256 -24.62 17.45 2.60
N SER A 257 -25.17 18.16 1.61
CA SER A 257 -24.53 18.36 0.32
C SER A 257 -23.56 19.56 0.35
N PRO A 258 -22.46 19.53 -0.43
CA PRO A 258 -21.54 20.66 -0.50
C PRO A 258 -22.26 21.93 -1.00
N VAL A 259 -22.00 23.06 -0.35
CA VAL A 259 -22.62 24.35 -0.69
C VAL A 259 -21.56 25.26 -1.31
N ARG A 260 -21.89 25.90 -2.44
CA ARG A 260 -21.04 26.92 -3.06
C ARG A 260 -21.07 28.22 -2.25
N VAL A 261 -19.90 28.80 -1.97
CA VAL A 261 -19.77 30.15 -1.42
C VAL A 261 -18.71 30.89 -2.22
N GLY A 262 -19.13 31.72 -3.18
CA GLY A 262 -18.21 32.42 -4.09
C GLY A 262 -17.41 31.45 -4.97
N ASP A 263 -16.08 31.47 -4.81
CA ASP A 263 -15.10 30.69 -5.59
C ASP A 263 -14.64 29.39 -4.90
N HIS A 264 -15.25 29.04 -3.77
CA HIS A 264 -14.97 27.82 -3.03
C HIS A 264 -16.26 27.06 -2.72
N PHE A 265 -16.11 25.79 -2.35
CA PHE A 265 -17.20 25.00 -1.78
C PHE A 265 -16.94 24.71 -0.32
N ILE A 266 -18.03 24.67 0.44
CA ILE A 266 -18.03 24.34 1.85
C ILE A 266 -18.72 22.98 2.00
N GLN A 267 -18.01 22.00 2.56
CA GLN A 267 -18.56 20.71 2.93
C GLN A 267 -18.58 20.59 4.45
N ALA A 268 -19.77 20.44 5.02
CA ALA A 268 -19.88 20.12 6.44
C ALA A 268 -19.62 18.63 6.66
N TYR A 269 -18.90 18.30 7.73
CA TYR A 269 -18.63 16.93 8.13
C TYR A 269 -18.63 16.80 9.66
N GLN A 270 -18.90 15.60 10.16
CA GLN A 270 -18.80 15.28 11.58
C GLN A 270 -17.41 14.70 11.86
N ASN A 271 -16.63 15.40 12.69
CA ASN A 271 -15.32 14.90 13.10
C ASN A 271 -15.50 13.67 14.01
N PRO A 272 -14.96 12.49 13.68
CA PRO A 272 -15.23 11.27 14.45
C PRO A 272 -14.58 11.26 15.84
N LEU A 273 -13.52 12.04 16.07
CA LEU A 273 -12.87 12.14 17.37
C LEU A 273 -13.67 13.04 18.32
N THR A 274 -14.21 14.15 17.82
CA THR A 274 -14.88 15.15 18.67
C THR A 274 -16.41 15.09 18.62
N GLY A 275 -16.98 14.42 17.61
CA GLY A 275 -18.41 14.41 17.32
C GLY A 275 -18.98 15.75 16.83
N LYS A 276 -18.16 16.80 16.72
CA LYS A 276 -18.60 18.14 16.31
C LYS A 276 -18.67 18.25 14.78
N ILE A 277 -19.62 19.06 14.31
CA ILE A 277 -19.70 19.46 12.90
C ILE A 277 -18.60 20.49 12.63
N ALA A 278 -17.76 20.21 11.66
CA ALA A 278 -16.75 21.13 11.13
C ALA A 278 -16.99 21.34 9.63
N TYR A 279 -16.31 22.34 9.06
CA TYR A 279 -16.54 22.77 7.68
C TYR A 279 -15.22 22.79 6.92
N ASP A 280 -15.13 21.97 5.87
CA ASP A 280 -14.02 22.01 4.93
C ASP A 280 -14.33 23.02 3.84
N THR A 281 -13.45 24.01 3.68
CA THR A 281 -13.45 24.93 2.55
C THR A 281 -12.41 24.47 1.55
N VAL A 282 -12.84 24.20 0.31
CA VAL A 282 -11.95 23.79 -0.78
C VAL A 282 -12.05 24.85 -1.87
N GLN A 283 -10.91 25.49 -2.15
CA GLN A 283 -10.76 26.48 -3.20
C GLN A 283 -10.67 25.77 -4.55
N VAL A 284 -11.38 26.27 -5.57
CA VAL A 284 -11.25 25.73 -6.92
C VAL A 284 -10.25 26.58 -7.71
N PRO A 285 -9.12 26.00 -8.16
CA PRO A 285 -8.13 26.74 -8.94
C PRO A 285 -8.77 27.37 -10.19
N GLY A 286 -8.58 28.69 -10.37
CA GLY A 286 -9.13 29.43 -11.50
C GLY A 286 -10.62 29.82 -11.37
N GLY A 287 -11.25 29.56 -10.23
CA GLY A 287 -12.65 29.89 -9.99
C GLY A 287 -13.63 29.00 -10.76
N LEU A 288 -14.89 29.05 -10.35
CA LEU A 288 -15.99 28.38 -11.04
C LEU A 288 -16.90 29.41 -11.70
N PRO A 289 -17.21 29.27 -12.99
CA PRO A 289 -18.26 30.08 -13.61
C PRO A 289 -19.57 30.00 -12.83
N THR A 290 -20.35 31.08 -12.83
CA THR A 290 -21.58 31.17 -12.03
C THR A 290 -22.65 30.16 -12.43
N GLU A 291 -22.58 29.59 -13.64
CA GLU A 291 -23.47 28.52 -14.09
C GLU A 291 -23.33 27.19 -13.31
N TYR A 292 -22.25 26.97 -12.57
CA TYR A 292 -22.06 25.74 -11.80
C TYR A 292 -22.50 25.88 -10.35
N LYS A 293 -23.77 25.61 -10.05
CA LYS A 293 -24.29 25.68 -8.67
C LYS A 293 -24.30 24.34 -7.95
N ASN A 294 -24.37 23.23 -8.69
CA ASN A 294 -24.48 21.90 -8.12
C ASN A 294 -23.14 21.18 -8.19
N PHE A 295 -22.77 20.52 -7.11
CA PHE A 295 -21.60 19.67 -7.04
C PHE A 295 -22.03 18.25 -6.68
N GLN A 296 -21.53 17.29 -7.42
CA GLN A 296 -21.79 15.89 -7.13
C GLN A 296 -20.47 15.13 -7.13
N LYS A 297 -20.32 14.24 -6.16
CA LYS A 297 -19.24 13.25 -6.18
C LYS A 297 -19.63 12.14 -7.16
N ILE A 298 -18.89 12.03 -8.26
CA ILE A 298 -19.03 10.94 -9.23
C ILE A 298 -17.73 10.12 -9.18
N GLY A 299 -17.83 8.93 -8.58
CA GLY A 299 -16.66 8.10 -8.29
C GLY A 299 -15.69 8.79 -7.32
N ASP A 300 -14.44 8.96 -7.74
CA ASP A 300 -13.37 9.62 -7.00
C ASP A 300 -13.26 11.12 -7.29
N ASN A 301 -14.15 11.65 -8.13
CA ASN A 301 -14.07 13.04 -8.60
C ASN A 301 -15.23 13.86 -8.04
N ILE A 302 -14.95 15.11 -7.67
CA ILE A 302 -15.99 16.12 -7.48
C ILE A 302 -16.17 16.83 -8.81
N VAL A 303 -17.35 16.65 -9.40
CA VAL A 303 -17.72 17.33 -10.63
C VAL A 303 -18.66 18.49 -10.33
N ALA A 304 -18.41 19.60 -10.99
CA ALA A 304 -19.33 20.71 -11.08
C ALA A 304 -20.35 20.41 -12.18
N ILE A 305 -21.63 20.45 -11.81
CA ILE A 305 -22.75 20.27 -12.72
C ILE A 305 -23.34 21.66 -13.05
N PRO A 306 -23.42 22.03 -14.33
CA PRO A 306 -24.00 23.32 -14.72
C PRO A 306 -25.52 23.34 -14.47
N ASP A 307 -26.06 24.52 -14.23
CA ASP A 307 -27.50 24.75 -14.11
C ASP A 307 -28.19 24.33 -15.42
N GLY A 308 -29.19 23.45 -15.31
CA GLY A 308 -29.89 22.90 -16.48
C GLY A 308 -29.10 21.83 -17.24
N TRP A 309 -28.17 21.12 -16.59
CA TRP A 309 -27.44 19.99 -17.17
C TRP A 309 -28.39 19.00 -17.85
N ASP A 310 -28.11 18.73 -19.13
CA ASP A 310 -28.89 17.88 -20.03
C ASP A 310 -28.44 16.41 -20.02
N GLY A 311 -27.53 16.05 -19.11
CA GLY A 311 -26.92 14.73 -19.03
C GLY A 311 -25.63 14.57 -19.84
N ASP A 312 -25.19 15.60 -20.58
CA ASP A 312 -23.95 15.56 -21.33
C ASP A 312 -22.71 15.68 -20.41
N MET A 313 -21.98 14.58 -20.25
CA MET A 313 -20.81 14.51 -19.37
C MET A 313 -19.68 15.47 -19.79
N SER A 314 -19.63 15.93 -21.05
CA SER A 314 -18.59 16.87 -21.51
C SER A 314 -18.72 18.27 -20.89
N LYS A 315 -19.91 18.63 -20.42
CA LYS A 315 -20.18 19.92 -19.76
C LYS A 315 -19.84 19.92 -18.27
N LEU A 316 -19.55 18.73 -17.71
CA LEU A 316 -19.13 18.59 -16.33
C LEU A 316 -17.70 19.08 -16.18
N LYS A 317 -17.48 20.03 -15.28
CA LYS A 317 -16.13 20.49 -14.96
C LYS A 317 -15.63 19.70 -13.76
N THR A 318 -14.63 18.84 -13.97
CA THR A 318 -13.97 18.14 -12.88
C THR A 318 -13.16 19.14 -12.07
N ILE A 319 -13.57 19.37 -10.82
CA ILE A 319 -12.91 20.30 -9.89
C ILE A 319 -11.69 19.66 -9.27
N TYR A 320 -11.86 18.39 -8.93
CA TYR A 320 -10.82 17.55 -8.38
C TYR A 320 -10.91 16.21 -9.09
N ALA A 321 -9.93 15.94 -9.94
CA ALA A 321 -9.68 14.60 -10.40
C ALA A 321 -8.87 13.94 -9.29
N GLY A 322 -9.45 13.00 -8.55
CA GLY A 322 -8.64 12.09 -7.73
C GLY A 322 -7.55 11.56 -8.65
N SER A 323 -6.31 11.97 -8.36
CA SER A 323 -5.25 12.13 -9.36
C SER A 323 -5.32 11.11 -10.49
N SER A 324 -5.41 11.59 -11.74
CA SER A 324 -5.33 10.76 -12.96
C SER A 324 -4.06 9.88 -13.02
N ILE A 325 -3.14 10.06 -12.06
CA ILE A 325 -2.07 9.14 -11.71
C ILE A 325 -2.54 7.68 -11.59
N ALA A 326 -3.76 7.37 -11.12
CA ALA A 326 -4.22 5.98 -11.06
C ALA A 326 -4.33 5.34 -12.46
N THR A 327 -4.77 6.10 -13.46
CA THR A 327 -4.85 5.64 -14.86
C THR A 327 -3.45 5.57 -15.49
N THR A 328 -2.57 6.52 -15.17
CA THR A 328 -1.17 6.51 -15.63
C THR A 328 -0.36 5.38 -14.97
N GLN A 329 -0.61 5.04 -13.71
CA GLN A 329 0.05 3.93 -13.00
C GLN A 329 -0.45 2.57 -13.47
N ALA A 330 -1.75 2.41 -13.72
CA ALA A 330 -2.25 1.18 -14.33
C ALA A 330 -1.60 0.96 -15.70
N ALA A 331 -1.44 2.02 -16.51
CA ALA A 331 -0.73 1.96 -17.78
C ALA A 331 0.78 1.68 -17.61
N SER A 332 1.46 2.28 -16.61
CA SER A 332 2.89 2.05 -16.38
C SER A 332 3.17 0.65 -15.81
N GLN A 333 2.34 0.16 -14.89
CA GLN A 333 2.42 -1.20 -14.34
C GLN A 333 2.12 -2.23 -15.43
N ALA A 334 1.11 -1.98 -16.27
CA ALA A 334 0.82 -2.83 -17.42
C ALA A 334 2.00 -2.87 -18.40
N ALA A 335 2.64 -1.73 -18.67
CA ALA A 335 3.84 -1.66 -19.51
C ALA A 335 5.04 -2.41 -18.88
N GLN A 336 5.25 -2.29 -17.57
CA GLN A 336 6.30 -3.02 -16.84
C GLN A 336 6.06 -4.52 -16.87
N GLN A 337 4.87 -5.00 -16.49
CA GLN A 337 4.50 -6.42 -16.52
C GLN A 337 4.64 -7.01 -17.92
N LYS A 338 4.25 -6.26 -18.95
CA LYS A 338 4.42 -6.65 -20.35
C LYS A 338 5.91 -6.78 -20.71
N ASN A 339 6.75 -5.83 -20.33
CA ASN A 339 8.18 -5.86 -20.62
C ASN A 339 8.88 -7.00 -19.88
N GLU A 340 8.53 -7.24 -18.61
CA GLU A 340 9.02 -8.38 -17.82
C GLU A 340 8.60 -9.71 -18.45
N ALA A 341 7.33 -9.85 -18.85
CA ALA A 341 6.84 -11.04 -19.55
C ALA A 341 7.56 -11.26 -20.89
N LEU A 342 7.84 -10.18 -21.63
CA LEU A 342 8.56 -10.22 -22.89
C LEU A 342 10.03 -10.64 -22.69
N GLU A 343 10.70 -10.08 -21.68
CA GLU A 343 12.08 -10.42 -21.33
C GLU A 343 12.19 -11.88 -20.87
N LEU A 344 11.31 -12.34 -19.98
CA LEU A 344 11.25 -13.73 -19.54
C LEU A 344 10.96 -14.69 -20.71
N ALA A 345 10.05 -14.33 -21.61
CA ALA A 345 9.75 -15.15 -22.79
C ALA A 345 10.96 -15.25 -23.73
N LYS A 346 11.69 -14.15 -23.95
CA LYS A 346 12.94 -14.14 -24.74
C LYS A 346 14.05 -14.95 -24.07
N GLU A 347 14.19 -14.83 -22.76
CA GLU A 347 15.16 -15.59 -21.98
C GLU A 347 14.88 -17.09 -22.07
N LEU A 348 13.63 -17.51 -21.84
CA LEU A 348 13.20 -18.91 -21.95
C LEU A 348 13.31 -19.47 -23.37
N ARG A 349 13.16 -18.61 -24.39
CA ARG A 349 13.30 -18.97 -25.80
C ARG A 349 14.76 -19.25 -26.16
N SER A 350 15.71 -18.54 -25.56
CA SER A 350 17.14 -18.67 -25.89
C SER A 350 17.62 -20.12 -25.84
N ASP A 351 18.45 -20.51 -26.83
CA ASP A 351 19.09 -21.83 -26.86
C ASP A 351 20.12 -21.99 -25.72
N THR A 352 20.56 -20.87 -25.13
CA THR A 352 21.47 -20.83 -23.98
C THR A 352 20.75 -20.87 -22.63
N ALA A 353 19.42 -20.99 -22.61
CA ALA A 353 18.65 -21.02 -21.37
C ALA A 353 19.04 -22.25 -20.52
N VAL A 354 19.75 -21.98 -19.43
CA VAL A 354 20.23 -22.99 -18.48
C VAL A 354 19.03 -23.80 -17.96
N GLY A 355 19.11 -25.14 -18.06
CA GLY A 355 18.06 -26.05 -17.59
C GLY A 355 16.94 -26.34 -18.60
N LYS A 356 16.89 -25.68 -19.76
CA LYS A 356 15.82 -25.88 -20.76
C LYS A 356 15.74 -27.32 -21.29
N GLY A 357 16.88 -27.88 -21.73
CA GLY A 357 16.93 -29.23 -22.29
C GLY A 357 16.61 -30.35 -21.29
N SER A 358 16.69 -30.08 -19.99
CA SER A 358 16.28 -31.03 -18.94
C SER A 358 14.84 -30.81 -18.47
N ALA A 359 14.35 -29.57 -18.53
CA ALA A 359 12.99 -29.21 -18.12
C ALA A 359 11.93 -29.49 -19.20
N VAL A 360 12.23 -29.25 -20.48
CA VAL A 360 11.26 -29.31 -21.58
C VAL A 360 11.38 -30.63 -22.36
N GLY A 361 10.23 -31.24 -22.72
CA GLY A 361 10.17 -32.48 -23.49
C GLY A 361 10.08 -33.75 -22.66
N ALA A 362 9.92 -34.88 -23.37
CA ALA A 362 9.93 -36.23 -22.82
C ALA A 362 11.36 -36.71 -22.59
N SER A 363 12.14 -35.94 -21.81
CA SER A 363 13.50 -36.33 -21.49
C SER A 363 13.48 -37.50 -20.49
N ALA A 364 14.27 -38.55 -20.77
CA ALA A 364 14.48 -39.65 -19.82
C ALA A 364 15.04 -39.16 -18.47
N ALA A 365 15.61 -37.95 -18.44
CA ALA A 365 16.02 -37.23 -17.24
C ALA A 365 14.86 -36.92 -16.27
N LYS A 366 13.59 -36.89 -16.74
CA LYS A 366 12.42 -36.77 -15.86
C LYS A 366 12.10 -38.06 -15.09
N LEU A 367 12.57 -39.22 -15.56
CA LEU A 367 12.26 -40.53 -14.99
C LEU A 367 13.23 -41.00 -13.89
N VAL A 368 14.32 -40.27 -13.65
CA VAL A 368 15.35 -40.71 -12.69
C VAL A 368 15.42 -39.72 -11.51
N PRO A 369 14.74 -40.00 -10.38
CA PRO A 369 14.79 -39.16 -9.18
C PRO A 369 16.19 -39.08 -8.53
N PHE A 370 17.14 -39.90 -8.99
CA PHE A 370 18.50 -39.98 -8.44
C PHE A 370 19.36 -38.72 -8.69
N GLY A 371 18.98 -37.85 -9.63
CA GLY A 371 19.70 -36.61 -9.92
C GLY A 371 19.58 -35.52 -8.84
N GLN A 372 18.60 -35.61 -7.92
CA GLN A 372 18.44 -34.62 -6.84
C GLN A 372 19.63 -34.57 -5.89
N ALA A 373 20.20 -35.73 -5.57
CA ALA A 373 21.25 -35.83 -4.57
C ALA A 373 22.61 -35.25 -5.03
N LEU A 374 22.79 -35.02 -6.33
CA LEU A 374 24.06 -34.57 -6.91
C LEU A 374 24.08 -33.08 -7.30
N GLY A 375 23.05 -32.31 -6.95
CA GLY A 375 23.00 -30.85 -7.20
C GLY A 375 22.78 -30.44 -8.66
N TRP A 376 22.64 -31.40 -9.58
CA TRP A 376 22.42 -31.14 -11.02
C TRP A 376 20.98 -30.71 -11.36
N GLN A 377 20.09 -30.64 -10.37
CA GLN A 377 18.69 -30.20 -10.54
C GLN A 377 18.44 -28.70 -10.31
N GLY A 378 19.44 -27.94 -9.83
CA GLY A 378 19.29 -26.51 -9.59
C GLY A 378 18.78 -25.76 -10.83
N ASP A 379 19.35 -26.10 -11.98
CA ASP A 379 19.05 -25.48 -13.27
C ASP A 379 17.62 -25.77 -13.75
N ARG A 380 17.13 -27.00 -13.54
CA ARG A 380 15.77 -27.38 -13.93
C ARG A 380 14.73 -26.66 -13.08
N THR A 381 14.94 -26.62 -11.76
CA THR A 381 14.01 -25.98 -10.83
C THR A 381 13.93 -24.48 -11.10
N ALA A 382 15.08 -23.85 -11.37
CA ALA A 382 15.14 -22.44 -11.77
C ALA A 382 14.41 -22.18 -13.09
N PHE A 383 14.57 -23.05 -14.09
CA PHE A 383 13.85 -22.94 -15.36
C PHE A 383 12.33 -23.09 -15.17
N GLU A 384 11.88 -24.11 -14.43
CA GLU A 384 10.46 -24.33 -14.13
C GLU A 384 9.86 -23.14 -13.36
N ALA A 385 10.60 -22.54 -12.43
CA ALA A 385 10.19 -21.33 -11.72
C ALA A 385 10.02 -20.12 -12.67
N LYS A 386 10.92 -19.95 -13.65
CA LYS A 386 10.79 -18.91 -14.69
C LYS A 386 9.58 -19.14 -15.59
N VAL A 387 9.32 -20.38 -15.98
CA VAL A 387 8.10 -20.73 -16.74
C VAL A 387 6.85 -20.43 -15.91
N ALA A 388 6.84 -20.78 -14.62
CA ALA A 388 5.72 -20.47 -13.73
C ALA A 388 5.50 -18.95 -13.56
N SER A 389 6.58 -18.18 -13.46
CA SER A 389 6.54 -16.71 -13.41
C SER A 389 5.96 -16.12 -14.69
N LEU A 390 6.41 -16.58 -15.87
CA LEU A 390 5.85 -16.16 -17.15
C LEU A 390 4.35 -16.49 -17.24
N LYS A 391 3.94 -17.69 -16.83
CA LYS A 391 2.51 -18.08 -16.80
C LYS A 391 1.71 -17.18 -15.88
N SER A 392 2.23 -16.86 -14.69
CA SER A 392 1.61 -15.92 -13.74
C SER A 392 1.39 -14.54 -14.38
N ASN A 393 2.42 -14.00 -15.05
CA ASN A 393 2.34 -12.70 -15.72
C ASN A 393 1.34 -12.70 -16.90
N LEU A 394 1.11 -13.86 -17.53
CA LEU A 394 0.12 -14.03 -18.60
C LEU A 394 -1.30 -14.39 -18.11
N THR A 395 -1.56 -14.43 -16.80
CA THR A 395 -2.91 -14.71 -16.28
C THR A 395 -3.86 -13.53 -16.47
N LEU A 396 -5.16 -13.83 -16.57
CA LEU A 396 -6.23 -12.84 -16.73
C LEU A 396 -6.17 -11.68 -15.73
N ASP A 397 -5.75 -11.92 -14.49
CA ASP A 397 -5.75 -10.87 -13.47
C ASP A 397 -4.65 -9.82 -13.72
N ASN A 398 -3.48 -10.23 -14.18
CA ASN A 398 -2.42 -9.32 -14.62
C ASN A 398 -2.76 -8.71 -16.00
N LEU A 399 -3.37 -9.48 -16.89
CA LEU A 399 -3.80 -9.04 -18.21
C LEU A 399 -4.95 -8.01 -18.19
N LYS A 400 -5.78 -7.97 -17.14
CA LYS A 400 -6.82 -6.93 -16.99
C LYS A 400 -6.23 -5.52 -16.91
N LEU A 401 -5.00 -5.37 -16.40
CA LEU A 401 -4.29 -4.11 -16.36
C LEU A 401 -3.93 -3.62 -17.78
N LEU A 402 -3.84 -4.53 -18.76
CA LEU A 402 -3.54 -4.24 -20.16
C LEU A 402 -4.77 -3.92 -21.03
N LYS A 403 -6.00 -3.96 -20.48
CA LYS A 403 -7.26 -3.80 -21.24
C LYS A 403 -7.42 -2.46 -21.97
N GLY A 404 -6.65 -1.44 -21.60
CA GLY A 404 -6.60 -0.16 -22.34
C GLY A 404 -5.67 -0.16 -23.56
N ALA A 405 -4.62 -0.97 -23.54
CA ALA A 405 -3.62 -1.04 -24.61
C ALA A 405 -3.79 -2.26 -25.53
N MET A 406 -4.56 -3.27 -25.08
CA MET A 406 -4.80 -4.52 -25.80
C MET A 406 -6.29 -4.74 -26.05
N SER A 407 -6.62 -5.32 -27.20
CA SER A 407 -7.97 -5.80 -27.46
C SER A 407 -8.31 -6.96 -26.50
N ASP A 408 -9.56 -7.07 -26.06
CA ASP A 408 -10.04 -8.23 -25.30
C ASP A 408 -9.71 -9.57 -26.01
N LYS A 409 -9.69 -9.58 -27.36
CA LYS A 409 -9.24 -10.74 -28.16
C LYS A 409 -7.77 -11.09 -27.91
N ASP A 410 -6.91 -10.09 -27.78
CA ASP A 410 -5.49 -10.29 -27.55
C ASP A 410 -5.22 -10.75 -26.12
N LEU A 411 -5.99 -10.26 -25.15
CA LEU A 411 -5.94 -10.76 -23.76
C LEU A 411 -6.39 -12.22 -23.68
N MET A 412 -7.47 -12.59 -24.36
CA MET A 412 -7.89 -14.00 -24.44
C MET A 412 -6.83 -14.87 -25.11
N PHE A 413 -6.17 -14.35 -26.14
CA PHE A 413 -5.10 -15.07 -26.83
C PHE A 413 -3.88 -15.28 -25.92
N LEU A 414 -3.40 -14.24 -25.23
CA LEU A 414 -2.29 -14.37 -24.28
C LEU A 414 -2.62 -15.32 -23.13
N ASN A 415 -3.83 -15.26 -22.58
CA ASN A 415 -4.28 -16.21 -21.55
C ASN A 415 -4.34 -17.64 -22.09
N SER A 416 -4.80 -17.83 -23.33
CA SER A 416 -4.82 -19.15 -23.98
C SER A 416 -3.40 -19.71 -24.16
N ILE A 417 -2.43 -18.89 -24.57
CA ILE A 417 -1.03 -19.32 -24.71
C ILE A 417 -0.40 -19.57 -23.34
N GLY A 418 -0.64 -18.71 -22.35
CA GLY A 418 -0.18 -18.92 -20.98
C GLY A 418 -0.68 -20.26 -20.41
N SER A 419 -1.92 -20.64 -20.75
CA SER A 419 -2.48 -21.94 -20.36
C SER A 419 -1.90 -23.13 -21.14
N SER A 420 -1.57 -22.96 -22.42
CA SER A 420 -1.00 -24.02 -23.26
C SER A 420 0.48 -24.25 -22.99
N LEU A 421 1.21 -23.25 -22.47
CA LEU A 421 2.64 -23.35 -22.15
C LEU A 421 2.87 -24.38 -21.03
N ASP A 422 3.48 -25.50 -21.39
CA ASP A 422 3.74 -26.65 -20.52
C ASP A 422 5.14 -27.19 -20.81
N THR A 423 5.90 -27.50 -19.76
CA THR A 423 7.23 -28.11 -19.88
C THR A 423 7.15 -29.59 -20.31
N SER A 424 5.96 -30.18 -20.35
CA SER A 424 5.73 -31.55 -20.83
C SER A 424 5.76 -31.69 -22.36
N MET A 425 5.55 -30.61 -23.11
CA MET A 425 5.52 -30.64 -24.58
C MET A 425 6.93 -30.79 -25.19
N SER A 426 7.01 -31.14 -26.48
CA SER A 426 8.29 -31.20 -27.17
C SER A 426 8.97 -29.83 -27.20
N GLU A 427 10.31 -29.79 -27.16
CA GLU A 427 11.05 -28.53 -27.16
C GLU A 427 10.71 -27.64 -28.36
N LYS A 428 10.49 -28.24 -29.53
CA LYS A 428 10.03 -27.52 -30.73
C LYS A 428 8.65 -26.88 -30.53
N ALA A 429 7.71 -27.60 -29.91
CA ALA A 429 6.39 -27.06 -29.61
C ALA A 429 6.48 -25.93 -28.57
N PHE A 430 7.30 -26.11 -27.53
CA PHE A 430 7.51 -25.12 -26.48
C PHE A 430 8.09 -23.81 -27.03
N ASN A 431 9.12 -23.91 -27.88
CA ASN A 431 9.70 -22.76 -28.56
C ASN A 431 8.68 -22.09 -29.48
N SER A 432 7.86 -22.87 -30.20
CA SER A 432 6.80 -22.30 -31.05
C SER A 432 5.73 -21.55 -30.25
N GLU A 433 5.40 -21.96 -29.03
CA GLU A 433 4.48 -21.23 -28.16
C GLU A 433 5.12 -19.95 -27.60
N LEU A 434 6.39 -20.01 -27.17
CA LEU A 434 7.13 -18.81 -26.76
C LEU A 434 7.23 -17.76 -27.87
N ASP A 435 7.46 -18.19 -29.12
CA ASP A 435 7.48 -17.31 -30.29
C ASP A 435 6.16 -16.56 -30.47
N ARG A 436 5.04 -17.25 -30.27
CA ARG A 436 3.70 -16.64 -30.32
C ARG A 436 3.49 -15.63 -29.19
N VAL A 437 3.94 -15.94 -27.97
CA VAL A 437 3.91 -14.98 -26.84
C VAL A 437 4.69 -13.73 -27.18
N ILE A 438 5.94 -13.88 -27.61
CA ILE A 438 6.85 -12.78 -27.94
C ILE A 438 6.25 -11.91 -29.04
N GLN A 439 5.82 -12.51 -30.15
CA GLN A 439 5.23 -11.77 -31.27
C GLN A 439 3.97 -10.99 -30.86
N LYS A 440 3.17 -11.54 -29.94
CA LYS A 440 1.96 -10.87 -29.46
C LYS A 440 2.26 -9.71 -28.51
N LEU A 441 3.21 -9.90 -27.60
CA LEU A 441 3.66 -8.84 -26.70
C LEU A 441 4.35 -7.70 -27.49
N GLU A 442 5.13 -8.02 -28.52
CA GLU A 442 5.79 -7.02 -29.37
C GLU A 442 4.79 -6.24 -30.25
N SER A 443 3.86 -6.92 -30.91
CA SER A 443 2.87 -6.27 -31.80
C SER A 443 1.95 -5.30 -31.07
N THR A 444 1.67 -5.58 -29.80
CA THR A 444 0.91 -4.68 -28.91
C THR A 444 1.68 -3.37 -28.61
N GLY A 445 3.01 -3.37 -28.64
CA GLY A 445 3.82 -2.18 -28.34
C GLY A 445 3.83 -1.14 -29.45
N ALA A 446 3.74 -1.59 -30.70
CA ALA A 446 3.82 -0.71 -31.86
C ALA A 446 2.55 0.14 -32.06
N SER A 447 1.40 -0.28 -31.53
CA SER A 447 0.11 0.42 -31.75
C SER A 447 -0.18 1.51 -30.73
N ALA A 448 0.53 1.56 -29.58
CA ALA A 448 0.26 2.53 -28.52
C ALA A 448 1.05 3.85 -28.65
N SER A 449 1.99 3.95 -29.60
CA SER A 449 2.87 5.12 -29.79
C SER A 449 2.36 6.15 -30.81
N GLY A 450 1.18 5.95 -31.41
CA GLY A 450 0.70 6.79 -32.53
C GLY A 450 -0.73 7.26 -32.32
N GLY A 451 -0.92 8.21 -31.41
CA GLY A 451 -2.19 8.92 -31.20
C GLY A 451 -2.22 10.32 -31.84
N GLY A 452 -1.45 10.55 -32.91
CA GLY A 452 -1.68 11.65 -33.84
C GLY A 452 -2.36 11.07 -35.07
N ASN A 453 -3.64 11.37 -35.28
CA ASN A 453 -4.36 10.96 -36.49
C ASN A 453 -3.78 11.75 -37.67
N VAL A 454 -2.80 11.16 -38.37
CA VAL A 454 -2.37 11.65 -39.67
C VAL A 454 -3.29 11.02 -40.72
N VAL A 455 -4.20 11.82 -41.27
CA VAL A 455 -5.06 11.40 -42.38
C VAL A 455 -4.36 11.81 -43.67
N THR A 456 -4.00 10.84 -44.52
CA THR A 456 -3.49 11.12 -45.86
C THR A 456 -4.66 11.49 -46.78
N ALA A 457 -4.69 12.74 -47.23
CA ALA A 457 -5.66 13.21 -48.20
C ALA A 457 -5.43 12.54 -49.58
N PRO A 458 -6.44 12.51 -50.47
CA PRO A 458 -6.34 11.88 -51.80
C PRO A 458 -5.24 12.44 -52.72
N ASP A 459 -4.70 13.61 -52.40
CA ASP A 459 -3.59 14.27 -53.10
C ASP A 459 -2.21 13.93 -52.50
N GLY A 460 -2.16 13.08 -51.47
CA GLY A 460 -0.93 12.62 -50.83
C GLY A 460 -0.40 13.52 -49.72
N GLN A 461 -1.14 14.56 -49.30
CA GLN A 461 -0.75 15.35 -48.12
C GLN A 461 -1.16 14.65 -46.82
N GLU A 462 -0.20 14.53 -45.91
CA GLU A 462 -0.39 14.06 -44.54
C GLU A 462 -0.92 15.22 -43.68
N VAL A 463 -2.17 15.14 -43.23
CA VAL A 463 -2.77 16.12 -42.31
C VAL A 463 -2.76 15.55 -40.91
N GLU A 464 -1.90 16.07 -40.05
CA GLU A 464 -1.87 15.80 -38.62
C GLU A 464 -3.05 16.54 -37.95
N ILE A 465 -4.03 15.79 -37.46
CA ILE A 465 -5.13 16.35 -36.67
C ILE A 465 -4.62 16.55 -35.25
N ILE A 466 -4.39 17.82 -34.89
CA ILE A 466 -4.09 18.26 -33.53
C ILE A 466 -5.44 18.63 -32.89
N ASP A 467 -5.91 17.81 -31.95
CA ASP A 467 -7.04 18.14 -31.06
C ASP A 467 -6.58 18.94 -29.82
#